data_AF-A0A1K1MNC4-F1
#
_entry.id   AF-A0A1K1MNC4-F1
#
_cell.length_a   1.000
_cell.length_b   1.000
_cell.length_c   1.000
_cell.angle_alpha   90.00
_cell.angle_beta   90.00
_cell.angle_gamma   90.00
#
_symmetry.space_group_name_H-M   'P 1'
#
loop_
_entity.id
_entity.type
_entity.pdbx_description
1 polymer ?
#
loop_
_entity_poly.entity_id
_entity_poly.type
_entity_poly.pdbx_seq_one_letter_code
_entity_poly.pdbx_strand_id
1 'polypeptide(L)'
;RVNKGYDKSGKKLKPYEMTFKPDPKKTERQNMKALNETAVDFEKKCRQGYDVDNKQTFSEYAEYVIALKERTGVKQRTIEGYRKLMPRVDEAIGHMKLTAIRPQQESMDLLREYQKWYEDMKSCIKGNSAESQASEDQFLRA
;
A
#
# COMPACT_ATOMS: atom_id res chain seq x y z
N ARG A 1 7.64 -16.63 -23.47
CA ARG A 1 8.10 -15.38 -22.81
C ARG A 1 7.04 -14.32 -23.05
N VAL A 2 6.79 -13.42 -22.09
CA VAL A 2 5.82 -12.32 -22.20
C VAL A 2 6.47 -10.99 -21.82
N ASN A 3 6.05 -9.88 -22.43
CA ASN A 3 6.57 -8.53 -22.19
C ASN A 3 5.52 -7.44 -22.47
N LYS A 4 5.62 -6.30 -21.77
CA LYS A 4 4.65 -5.18 -21.87
C LYS A 4 4.89 -4.22 -23.06
N GLY A 5 6.05 -4.32 -23.72
CA GLY A 5 6.39 -3.51 -24.90
C GLY A 5 7.70 -2.74 -24.80
N TYR A 6 7.82 -1.69 -25.60
CA TYR A 6 9.01 -0.84 -25.75
C TYR A 6 8.64 0.62 -25.46
N ASP A 7 9.60 1.40 -24.96
CA ASP A 7 9.47 2.85 -24.81
C ASP A 7 9.55 3.55 -26.19
N LYS A 8 9.18 4.83 -26.25
CA LYS A 8 9.29 5.71 -27.42
C LYS A 8 10.69 5.73 -28.05
N SER A 9 11.73 5.48 -27.25
CA SER A 9 13.13 5.39 -27.65
C SER A 9 13.53 3.99 -28.16
N GLY A 10 12.58 3.05 -28.29
CA GLY A 10 12.82 1.68 -28.74
C GLY A 10 13.45 0.76 -27.68
N LYS A 11 13.64 1.23 -26.44
CA LYS A 11 14.17 0.42 -25.35
C LYS A 11 13.06 -0.43 -24.73
N LYS A 12 13.32 -1.71 -24.46
CA LYS A 12 12.37 -2.58 -23.75
C LYS A 12 12.01 -1.98 -22.38
N LEU A 13 10.72 -2.01 -22.03
CA LEU A 13 10.23 -1.62 -20.72
C LEU A 13 10.60 -2.69 -19.67
N LYS A 14 11.84 -2.66 -19.16
CA LYS A 14 12.24 -3.42 -17.96
C LYS A 14 11.59 -2.73 -16.74
N PRO A 15 10.97 -3.41 -15.77
CA PRO A 15 11.01 -4.84 -15.39
C PRO A 15 9.89 -5.73 -15.96
N TYR A 16 9.06 -5.21 -16.88
CA TYR A 16 7.84 -5.88 -17.36
C TYR A 16 8.15 -6.97 -18.41
N GLU A 17 8.95 -7.95 -18.03
CA GLU A 17 9.23 -9.15 -18.81
C GLU A 17 9.25 -10.38 -17.93
N MET A 18 8.74 -11.50 -18.44
CA MET A 18 8.76 -12.76 -17.71
C MET A 18 9.05 -13.93 -18.65
N THR A 19 9.95 -14.81 -18.21
CA THR A 19 10.31 -16.03 -18.92
C THR A 19 9.81 -17.23 -18.12
N PHE A 20 8.86 -17.96 -18.68
CA PHE A 20 8.40 -19.23 -18.13
C PHE A 20 9.39 -20.34 -18.51
N LYS A 21 9.81 -21.13 -17.53
CA LYS A 21 10.61 -22.34 -17.74
C LYS A 21 9.71 -23.55 -17.48
N PRO A 22 9.47 -24.42 -18.47
CA PRO A 22 8.64 -25.61 -18.28
C PRO A 22 9.30 -26.58 -17.29
N ASP A 23 8.48 -27.25 -16.49
CA ASP A 23 8.96 -28.24 -15.53
C ASP A 23 9.15 -29.59 -16.25
N PRO A 24 10.36 -30.18 -16.26
CA PRO A 24 10.60 -31.45 -16.93
C PRO A 24 9.85 -32.63 -16.32
N LYS A 25 9.32 -32.50 -15.09
CA LYS A 25 8.54 -33.56 -14.42
C LYS A 25 7.05 -33.56 -14.81
N LYS A 26 6.56 -32.50 -15.46
CA LYS A 26 5.16 -32.35 -15.83
C LYS A 26 4.92 -32.77 -17.28
N THR A 27 3.71 -33.25 -17.55
CA THR A 27 3.29 -33.54 -18.93
C THR A 27 3.19 -32.26 -19.76
N GLU A 28 3.35 -32.38 -21.08
CA GLU A 28 3.30 -31.26 -22.02
C GLU A 28 2.01 -30.45 -21.88
N ARG A 29 0.85 -31.11 -21.72
CA ARG A 29 -0.44 -30.45 -21.49
C ARG A 29 -0.46 -29.62 -20.20
N GLN A 30 0.13 -30.12 -19.12
CA GLN A 30 0.21 -29.39 -17.85
C GLN A 30 1.15 -28.19 -17.96
N ASN A 31 2.27 -28.32 -18.65
CA ASN A 31 3.19 -27.22 -18.91
C ASN A 31 2.56 -26.15 -19.80
N MET A 32 1.79 -26.54 -20.81
CA MET A 32 1.04 -25.61 -21.66
C MET A 32 -0.05 -24.86 -20.88
N LYS A 33 -0.77 -25.56 -19.99
CA LYS A 33 -1.74 -24.93 -19.09
C LYS A 33 -1.06 -23.91 -18.17
N ALA A 34 0.03 -24.29 -17.51
CA ALA A 34 0.80 -23.41 -16.63
C ALA A 34 1.39 -22.21 -17.38
N LEU A 35 1.83 -22.39 -18.62
CA LEU A 35 2.30 -21.31 -19.48
C LEU A 35 1.20 -20.29 -19.75
N ASN A 36 -0.01 -20.75 -20.09
CA ASN A 36 -1.15 -19.88 -20.37
C ASN A 36 -1.61 -19.12 -19.11
N GLU A 37 -1.71 -19.81 -17.97
CA GLU A 37 -2.04 -19.17 -16.68
C GLU A 37 -1.01 -18.08 -16.33
N THR A 38 0.28 -18.40 -16.50
CA THR A 38 1.38 -17.47 -16.27
C THR A 38 1.29 -16.23 -17.18
N ALA A 39 0.88 -16.40 -18.44
CA ALA A 39 0.69 -15.28 -19.37
C ALA A 39 -0.50 -14.39 -18.95
N VAL A 40 -1.63 -14.98 -18.56
CA VAL A 40 -2.81 -14.24 -18.08
C VAL A 40 -2.51 -13.47 -16.79
N ASP A 41 -1.81 -14.09 -15.84
CA ASP A 41 -1.39 -13.44 -14.60
C ASP A 41 -0.46 -12.26 -14.86
N PHE A 42 0.42 -12.37 -15.85
CA PHE A 42 1.29 -11.27 -16.26
C PHE A 42 0.50 -10.08 -16.81
N GLU A 43 -0.46 -10.33 -17.70
CA GLU A 43 -1.32 -9.27 -18.26
C GLU A 43 -2.16 -8.60 -17.18
N LYS A 44 -2.70 -9.39 -16.24
CA LYS A 44 -3.44 -8.88 -15.09
C LYS A 44 -2.57 -7.97 -14.22
N LYS A 45 -1.35 -8.39 -13.88
CA LYS A 45 -0.37 -7.58 -13.13
C LYS A 45 -0.04 -6.28 -13.89
N CYS A 46 0.16 -6.36 -15.19
CA CYS A 46 0.44 -5.19 -16.04
C CYS A 46 -0.72 -4.19 -16.09
N ARG A 47 -1.96 -4.69 -16.13
CA ARG A 47 -3.20 -3.87 -16.20
C ARG A 47 -3.53 -3.21 -14.87
N GLN A 48 -3.35 -3.92 -13.77
CA GLN A 48 -3.64 -3.41 -12.43
C GLN A 48 -2.57 -2.42 -11.93
N GLY A 49 -1.47 -2.22 -12.68
CA GLY A 49 -0.36 -1.38 -12.24
C GLY A 49 0.43 -1.96 -11.06
N TYR A 50 0.20 -3.22 -10.71
CA TYR A 50 0.81 -3.93 -9.56
C TYR A 50 2.26 -4.36 -9.78
N ASP A 51 2.97 -3.67 -10.65
CA ASP A 51 4.43 -3.63 -10.64
C ASP A 51 4.85 -2.21 -10.21
N VAL A 52 4.27 -1.75 -9.09
CA VAL A 52 4.84 -0.65 -8.32
C VAL A 52 6.12 -1.20 -7.75
N ASP A 53 7.21 -1.08 -8.51
CA ASP A 53 8.61 -1.14 -8.11
C ASP A 53 8.85 -1.69 -6.68
N ASN A 54 8.51 -2.96 -6.46
CA ASN A 54 8.52 -3.61 -5.14
C ASN A 54 9.95 -3.92 -4.66
N LYS A 55 10.90 -3.18 -5.20
CA LYS A 55 12.32 -3.18 -4.87
C LYS A 55 12.64 -2.15 -3.81
N GLN A 56 11.81 -1.11 -3.67
CA GLN A 56 12.11 -0.05 -2.72
C GLN A 56 12.09 -0.58 -1.29
N THR A 57 13.17 -0.28 -0.59
CA THR A 57 13.33 -0.53 0.83
C THR A 57 12.58 0.52 1.65
N PHE A 58 12.32 0.22 2.92
CA PHE A 58 11.69 1.19 3.81
C PHE A 58 12.51 2.49 3.91
N SER A 59 13.83 2.37 4.00
CA SER A 59 14.72 3.53 4.13
C SER A 59 14.58 4.48 2.94
N GLU A 60 14.68 3.95 1.71
CA GLU A 60 14.52 4.73 0.48
C GLU A 60 13.16 5.42 0.40
N TYR A 61 12.10 4.74 0.84
CA TYR A 61 10.75 5.32 0.85
C TYR A 61 10.60 6.40 1.93
N ALA A 62 11.13 6.17 3.12
CA ALA A 62 11.09 7.12 4.22
C ALA A 62 11.84 8.41 3.87
N GLU A 63 13.00 8.32 3.24
CA GLU A 63 13.73 9.50 2.73
C GLU A 63 12.92 10.29 1.71
N TYR A 64 12.30 9.61 0.75
CA TYR A 64 11.40 10.23 -0.21
C TYR A 64 10.25 10.99 0.48
N VAL A 65 9.61 10.37 1.48
CA VAL A 65 8.51 10.99 2.23
C VAL A 65 8.98 12.16 3.07
N ILE A 66 10.18 12.11 3.65
CA ILE A 66 10.76 13.23 4.41
C ILE A 66 11.01 14.41 3.47
N ALA A 67 11.67 14.18 2.32
CA ALA A 67 11.91 15.22 1.32
C ALA A 67 10.60 15.80 0.76
N LEU A 68 9.58 14.96 0.57
CA LEU A 68 8.23 15.38 0.21
C LEU A 68 7.60 16.29 1.27
N LYS A 69 7.70 15.94 2.55
CA LYS A 69 7.14 16.75 3.64
C LYS A 69 7.88 18.09 3.81
N GLU A 70 9.18 18.08 3.57
CA GLU A 70 10.02 19.27 3.58
C GLU A 70 9.58 20.26 2.48
N ARG A 71 9.40 19.80 1.23
CA ARG A 71 8.91 20.67 0.14
C ARG A 71 7.46 21.13 0.33
N THR A 72 6.62 20.37 1.04
CA THR A 72 5.22 20.73 1.33
C THR A 72 5.11 21.72 2.50
N GLY A 73 6.21 22.12 3.13
CA GLY A 73 6.23 23.20 4.13
C GLY A 73 5.89 22.75 5.55
N VAL A 74 6.14 21.48 5.90
CA VAL A 74 6.04 21.02 7.29
C VAL A 74 7.09 21.76 8.15
N LYS A 75 6.75 22.02 9.43
CA LYS A 75 7.67 22.69 10.38
C LYS A 75 9.05 22.01 10.40
N GLN A 76 10.11 22.80 10.33
CA GLN A 76 11.50 22.32 10.30
C GLN A 76 11.85 21.40 11.48
N ARG A 77 11.38 21.75 12.69
CA ARG A 77 11.49 20.91 13.90
C ARG A 77 10.98 19.47 13.70
N THR A 78 9.91 19.31 12.93
CA THR A 78 9.34 17.98 12.63
C THR A 78 10.24 17.20 11.69
N ILE A 79 10.82 17.86 10.67
CA ILE A 79 11.77 17.25 9.73
C ILE A 79 13.05 16.81 10.45
N GLU A 80 13.60 17.68 11.31
CA GLU A 80 14.75 17.36 12.18
C GLU A 80 14.45 16.15 13.07
N GLY A 81 13.25 16.10 13.64
CA GLY A 81 12.79 14.96 14.45
C GLY A 81 12.77 13.66 13.66
N TYR A 82 12.23 13.66 12.44
CA TYR A 82 12.25 12.49 11.56
C TYR A 82 13.68 12.06 11.24
N ARG A 83 14.54 12.99 10.81
CA ARG A 83 15.95 12.71 10.49
C ARG A 83 16.73 12.15 11.69
N LYS A 84 16.44 12.60 12.90
CA LYS A 84 17.05 12.08 14.14
C LYS A 84 16.59 10.66 14.47
N LEU A 85 15.35 10.30 14.14
CA LEU A 85 14.81 8.96 14.39
C LEU A 85 15.28 7.93 13.34
N MET A 86 15.53 8.39 12.11
CA MET A 86 15.86 7.54 10.96
C MET A 86 16.97 6.51 11.23
N PRO A 87 18.13 6.84 11.83
CA PRO A 87 19.20 5.86 12.02
C PRO A 87 18.76 4.62 12.81
N ARG A 88 17.96 4.81 13.87
CA ARG A 88 17.45 3.71 14.71
C ARG A 88 16.40 2.88 13.97
N VAL A 89 15.57 3.53 13.16
CA VAL A 89 14.54 2.85 12.37
C VAL A 89 15.18 2.08 11.22
N ASP A 90 16.21 2.63 10.60
CA ASP A 90 16.90 2.01 9.47
C ASP A 90 17.68 0.75 9.89
N GLU A 91 18.28 0.76 11.08
CA GLU A 91 18.89 -0.43 11.69
C GLU A 91 17.86 -1.57 11.85
N ALA A 92 16.65 -1.24 12.32
CA ALA A 92 15.62 -2.24 12.60
C ALA A 92 14.90 -2.73 11.33
N ILE A 93 14.45 -1.81 10.47
CA ILE A 93 13.53 -2.10 9.37
C ILE A 93 13.93 -1.48 8.02
N GLY A 94 14.97 -0.64 7.99
CA GLY A 94 15.33 0.14 6.80
C GLY A 94 15.66 -0.72 5.59
N HIS A 95 16.33 -1.85 5.81
CA HIS A 95 16.73 -2.81 4.77
C HIS A 95 15.56 -3.69 4.28
N MET A 96 14.42 -3.70 4.98
CA MET A 96 13.27 -4.47 4.55
C MET A 96 12.57 -3.81 3.37
N LYS A 97 12.11 -4.62 2.43
CA LYS A 97 11.22 -4.16 1.35
C LYS A 97 9.86 -3.79 1.93
N LEU A 98 9.22 -2.76 1.38
CA LEU A 98 7.88 -2.35 1.82
C LEU A 98 6.87 -3.50 1.74
N THR A 99 6.99 -4.39 0.76
CA THR A 99 6.14 -5.60 0.63
C THR A 99 6.36 -6.65 1.69
N ALA A 100 7.54 -6.67 2.29
CA ALA A 100 7.89 -7.60 3.34
C ALA A 100 7.43 -7.08 4.73
N ILE A 101 7.17 -5.78 4.84
CA ILE A 101 6.64 -5.17 6.06
C ILE A 101 5.17 -5.56 6.17
N ARG A 102 4.92 -6.60 6.94
CA ARG A 102 3.58 -7.04 7.32
C ARG A 102 3.28 -6.56 8.74
N PRO A 103 2.13 -5.92 8.96
CA PRO A 103 1.62 -5.70 10.30
C PRO A 103 1.50 -7.07 10.99
N GLN A 104 2.02 -7.19 12.21
CA GLN A 104 1.81 -8.39 13.01
C GLN A 104 0.30 -8.59 13.21
N GLN A 105 -0.16 -9.84 13.29
CA GLN A 105 -1.59 -10.15 13.44
C GLN A 105 -2.21 -9.37 14.61
N GLU A 106 -1.50 -9.28 15.74
CA GLU A 106 -1.87 -8.47 16.91
C GLU A 106 -2.10 -6.99 16.58
N SER A 107 -1.27 -6.41 15.71
CA SER A 107 -1.42 -5.02 15.27
C SER A 107 -2.62 -4.81 14.34
N MET A 108 -3.00 -5.85 13.58
CA MET A 108 -4.19 -5.82 12.74
C MET A 108 -5.46 -5.92 13.56
N ASP A 109 -5.45 -6.72 14.63
CA ASP A 109 -6.58 -6.86 15.55
C ASP A 109 -6.80 -5.57 16.34
N LEU A 110 -5.73 -4.92 16.82
CA LEU A 110 -5.81 -3.59 17.43
C LEU A 110 -6.31 -2.50 16.47
N LEU A 111 -5.90 -2.53 15.20
CA LEU A 111 -6.41 -1.59 14.19
C LEU A 111 -7.90 -1.81 13.93
N ARG A 112 -8.38 -3.05 13.89
CA ARG A 112 -9.82 -3.36 13.78
C ARG A 112 -10.61 -2.87 14.98
N GLU A 113 -10.10 -3.09 16.19
CA GLU A 113 -10.71 -2.59 17.41
C GLU A 113 -10.75 -1.06 17.45
N TYR A 114 -9.65 -0.40 17.07
CA TYR A 114 -9.60 1.06 16.94
C TYR A 114 -10.59 1.59 15.91
N GLN A 115 -10.69 0.94 14.74
CA GLN A 115 -11.64 1.34 13.70
C GLN A 115 -13.08 1.17 14.16
N LYS A 116 -13.38 0.06 14.85
CA LYS A 116 -14.69 -0.16 15.45
C LYS A 116 -15.02 0.93 16.47
N TRP A 117 -14.10 1.20 17.39
CA TRP A 117 -14.26 2.26 18.39
C TRP A 117 -14.48 3.65 17.76
N TYR A 118 -13.75 3.98 16.69
CA TYR A 118 -13.87 5.25 15.99
C TYR A 118 -15.22 5.42 15.28
N GLU A 119 -15.71 4.36 14.63
CA GLU A 119 -17.03 4.38 14.00
C GLU A 119 -18.17 4.40 15.03
N ASP A 120 -18.01 3.69 16.16
CA ASP A 120 -18.93 3.75 17.29
C ASP A 120 -18.98 5.18 17.89
N MET A 121 -17.82 5.80 18.13
CA MET A 121 -17.75 7.20 18.59
C MET A 121 -18.41 8.17 17.61
N LYS A 122 -18.12 8.04 16.30
CA LYS A 122 -18.76 8.86 15.27
C LYS A 122 -20.27 8.70 15.24
N SER A 123 -20.76 7.47 15.43
CA SER A 123 -22.18 7.15 15.48
C SER A 123 -22.85 7.84 16.68
N CYS A 124 -22.22 7.77 17.86
CA CYS A 124 -22.70 8.46 19.06
C CYS A 124 -22.72 9.99 18.89
N ILE A 125 -21.70 10.57 18.24
CA ILE A 125 -21.66 12.01 17.96
C ILE A 125 -22.79 12.43 17.00
N LYS A 126 -23.10 11.62 15.97
CA LYS A 126 -24.20 11.89 15.04
C LYS A 126 -25.59 11.64 15.65
N GLY A 127 -25.71 10.68 16.58
CA GLY A 127 -26.93 10.42 17.34
C GLY A 127 -27.29 11.58 18.27
N ASN A 128 -26.30 12.12 18.99
CA ASN A 128 -26.51 13.25 19.90
C ASN A 128 -26.89 14.56 19.20
N SER A 129 -26.50 14.77 17.94
CA SER A 129 -26.98 15.93 17.16
C SER A 129 -28.45 15.80 16.77
N ALA A 130 -28.95 14.59 16.48
CA ALA A 130 -30.35 14.38 16.11
C ALA A 130 -31.32 14.49 17.30
N GLU A 131 -30.91 14.03 18.49
CA GLU A 131 -31.71 14.17 19.72
C GLU A 131 -31.76 15.60 20.24
N SER A 132 -30.67 16.38 20.07
CA SER A 132 -30.66 17.80 20.44
C SER A 132 -31.62 18.62 19.56
N GLN A 133 -31.65 18.37 18.24
CA GLN A 133 -32.59 19.04 17.32
C GLN A 133 -34.06 18.65 17.56
N ALA A 134 -34.34 17.42 17.98
CA ALA A 134 -35.71 16.99 18.30
C ALA A 134 -36.27 17.67 19.57
N SER A 135 -35.40 18.03 20.52
CA SER A 135 -35.79 18.77 21.73
C SER A 135 -36.01 20.27 21.49
N GLU A 136 -35.27 20.90 20.57
CA GLU A 136 -35.48 22.30 20.16
C GLU A 136 -36.77 22.49 19.34
N ASP A 137 -37.11 21.56 18.45
CA ASP A 137 -38.35 21.61 17.65
C ASP A 137 -39.62 21.37 18.48
N GLN A 138 -39.52 20.67 19.61
CA GLN A 138 -40.62 20.55 20.59
C GLN A 138 -40.82 21.82 21.42
N PHE A 139 -39.76 22.62 21.65
CA PHE A 139 -39.82 23.87 22.41
C PHE A 139 -40.35 25.05 21.56
N LEU A 140 -40.17 25.01 20.24
CA LEU A 140 -40.65 26.04 19.30
C LEU A 140 -42.09 25.83 18.77
N ARG A 141 -42.79 24.79 19.23
CA ARG A 141 -44.19 24.49 18.86
C ARG A 141 -45.19 24.60 20.02
N ALA A 142 -44.77 25.13 21.17
CA ALA A 142 -45.63 25.49 22.31
C ALA A 142 -45.79 27.02 22.39
#